data_AF-N6XW18-F1
#
_entry.id   AF-N6XW18-F1
#
_cell.length_a   1.000
_cell.length_b   1.000
_cell.length_c   1.000
_cell.angle_alpha   90.00
_cell.angle_beta   90.00
_cell.angle_gamma   90.00
#
_symmetry.space_group_name_H-M   'P 1'
#
loop_
_entity.id
_entity.type
_entity.pdbx_description
1 polymer ?
#
loop_
_entity_poly.entity_id
_entity_poly.type
_entity_poly.pdbx_seq_one_letter_code
_entity_poly.pdbx_strand_id
1 'polypeptide(L)'
;AQQASFAGRIGAAAPEGQAALALGAFWRYAETLRWLRDALRQPRTGGAWRELLNAALDRLVGDSAMYADDLREVRAALAALADNLAAAEVDAALPFEVIHPALVALLDDPARGGVPGGTVTFSALSALRGLPYRIVCLIGMDQGAFPGSDRPAEFDLMTARPQAGDRQRRLDDRNLFLDLVLSAHEVLHLSYVGRSVRDGSALPPSVLVDELLDALAAACAEVPDEPDALQAARKRLLVEHPLQPFAADYFITRERGDPRLTSFNEDYAEALASRLRAAPLSDAGIEVLDRDEEGEDGAPSGGPDEAPPFFVSPLPSPDAGWRTVELFQLVRFFANPCRYLLRERVGLDLPEAEEELDDVEPMLPDWPARQALAQRLLPVLLDAPQAAGGDPEPAALAGLARAG
;
A
#
# COMPACT_ATOMS: atom_id res chain seq x y z
N ALA A 1 40.33 -14.75 -17.32
CA ALA A 1 40.01 -16.10 -16.81
C ALA A 1 38.49 -16.40 -16.79
N GLN A 2 37.64 -15.72 -17.58
CA GLN A 2 36.16 -15.79 -17.49
C GLN A 2 35.48 -16.45 -18.71
N GLN A 3 36.08 -17.48 -19.33
CA GLN A 3 35.52 -18.05 -20.57
C GLN A 3 35.49 -19.59 -20.61
N ALA A 4 35.72 -20.27 -19.49
CA ALA A 4 35.51 -21.71 -19.42
C ALA A 4 34.08 -21.99 -18.95
N SER A 5 33.27 -22.63 -19.81
CA SER A 5 32.01 -23.21 -19.36
C SER A 5 32.29 -24.35 -18.37
N PHE A 6 31.59 -24.39 -17.25
CA PHE A 6 31.62 -25.51 -16.33
C PHE A 6 30.25 -26.19 -16.29
N ALA A 7 30.21 -27.49 -16.62
CA ALA A 7 28.96 -28.26 -16.69
C ALA A 7 27.85 -27.58 -17.53
N GLY A 8 28.22 -26.98 -18.66
CA GLY A 8 27.28 -26.26 -19.53
C GLY A 8 26.82 -24.90 -19.02
N ARG A 9 27.40 -24.38 -17.93
CA ARG A 9 27.09 -23.07 -17.35
C ARG A 9 28.28 -22.13 -17.48
N ILE A 10 28.01 -20.85 -17.67
CA ILE A 10 29.01 -19.79 -17.68
C ILE A 10 28.91 -19.06 -16.34
N GLY A 11 30.05 -18.76 -15.71
CA GLY A 11 30.07 -17.98 -14.47
C GLY A 11 29.52 -16.57 -14.72
N ALA A 12 28.56 -16.14 -13.89
CA ALA A 12 27.96 -14.81 -13.96
C ALA A 12 28.59 -13.87 -12.93
N ALA A 13 28.82 -12.61 -13.30
CA ALA A 13 29.24 -11.47 -12.48
C ALA A 13 30.55 -11.59 -11.68
N ALA A 14 31.11 -12.79 -11.49
CA ALA A 14 32.32 -13.08 -10.71
C ALA A 14 32.39 -12.26 -9.39
N PRO A 15 31.42 -12.43 -8.47
CA PRO A 15 31.36 -11.62 -7.26
C PRO A 15 32.58 -11.87 -6.37
N GLU A 16 33.19 -10.79 -5.91
CA GLU A 16 34.35 -10.79 -5.02
C GLU A 16 34.06 -10.05 -3.71
N GLY A 17 34.87 -10.30 -2.67
CA GLY A 17 34.74 -9.62 -1.37
C GLY A 17 33.36 -9.77 -0.73
N GLN A 18 32.72 -8.65 -0.39
CA GLN A 18 31.40 -8.63 0.23
C GLN A 18 30.30 -9.23 -0.67
N ALA A 19 30.39 -9.05 -1.99
CA ALA A 19 29.42 -9.63 -2.92
C ALA A 19 29.45 -11.17 -2.91
N ALA A 20 30.63 -11.77 -2.72
CA ALA A 20 30.76 -13.22 -2.57
C ALA A 20 30.09 -13.73 -1.27
N LEU A 21 30.21 -12.96 -0.18
CA LEU A 21 29.55 -13.28 1.09
C LEU A 21 28.02 -13.20 0.96
N ALA A 22 27.51 -12.16 0.28
CA ALA A 22 26.09 -12.00 -0.01
C ALA A 22 25.55 -13.15 -0.87
N LEU A 23 26.27 -13.54 -1.94
CA LEU A 23 25.91 -14.70 -2.75
C LEU A 23 25.86 -15.99 -1.92
N GLY A 24 26.81 -16.19 -1.01
CA GLY A 24 26.80 -17.34 -0.10
C GLY A 24 25.59 -17.34 0.85
N ALA A 25 25.18 -16.17 1.36
CA ALA A 25 23.97 -16.04 2.17
C ALA A 25 22.70 -16.34 1.37
N PHE A 26 22.60 -15.76 0.16
CA PHE A 26 21.50 -16.04 -0.76
C PHE A 26 21.41 -17.52 -1.13
N TRP A 27 22.55 -18.18 -1.35
CA TRP A 27 22.59 -19.61 -1.63
C TRP A 27 22.03 -20.45 -0.47
N ARG A 28 22.41 -20.15 0.78
CA ARG A 28 21.87 -20.82 1.97
C ARG A 28 20.36 -20.59 2.13
N TYR A 29 19.90 -19.38 1.82
CA TYR A 29 18.46 -19.08 1.78
C TYR A 29 17.74 -19.95 0.75
N ALA A 30 18.26 -20.03 -0.48
CA ALA A 30 17.71 -20.89 -1.54
C ALA A 30 17.73 -22.38 -1.16
N GLU A 31 18.76 -22.86 -0.47
CA GLU A 31 18.80 -24.22 0.10
C GLU A 31 17.70 -24.45 1.12
N THR A 32 17.47 -23.48 2.01
CA THR A 32 16.42 -23.55 3.02
C THR A 32 15.04 -23.62 2.37
N LEU A 33 14.79 -22.82 1.33
CA LEU A 33 13.54 -22.87 0.56
C LEU A 33 13.33 -24.22 -0.14
N ARG A 34 14.40 -24.80 -0.73
CA ARG A 34 14.32 -26.13 -1.35
C ARG A 34 13.97 -27.21 -0.32
N TRP A 35 14.65 -27.19 0.83
CA TRP A 35 14.34 -28.09 1.94
C TRP A 35 12.89 -27.94 2.39
N LEU A 36 12.43 -26.70 2.59
CA LEU A 36 11.08 -26.43 3.07
C LEU A 36 10.04 -26.92 2.05
N ARG A 37 10.20 -26.61 0.76
CA ARG A 37 9.34 -27.11 -0.32
C ARG A 37 9.20 -28.63 -0.28
N ASP A 38 10.32 -29.35 -0.16
CA ASP A 38 10.32 -30.80 -0.16
C ASP A 38 9.70 -31.37 1.13
N ALA A 39 9.92 -30.70 2.26
CA ALA A 39 9.36 -31.10 3.56
C ALA A 39 7.84 -30.84 3.67
N LEU A 40 7.34 -29.73 3.13
CA LEU A 40 5.93 -29.35 3.12
C LEU A 40 5.08 -30.26 2.21
N ARG A 41 5.69 -30.89 1.19
CA ARG A 41 5.00 -31.85 0.31
C ARG A 41 4.69 -33.20 0.97
N GLN A 42 5.31 -33.50 2.10
CA GLN A 42 5.12 -34.77 2.80
C GLN A 42 4.01 -34.62 3.85
N PRO A 43 2.92 -35.41 3.80
CA PRO A 43 1.93 -35.44 4.86
C PRO A 43 2.54 -35.83 6.20
N ARG A 44 2.11 -35.18 7.29
CA ARG A 44 2.64 -35.39 8.65
C ARG A 44 1.54 -35.34 9.70
N THR A 45 1.79 -35.96 10.85
CA THR A 45 0.95 -35.83 12.04
C THR A 45 1.07 -34.42 12.64
N GLY A 46 0.10 -33.99 13.46
CA GLY A 46 0.11 -32.66 14.11
C GLY A 46 1.42 -32.33 14.85
N GLY A 47 1.96 -33.26 15.65
CA GLY A 47 3.23 -33.06 16.36
C GLY A 47 4.43 -32.85 15.43
N ALA A 48 4.53 -33.66 14.38
CA ALA A 48 5.58 -33.53 13.36
C ALA A 48 5.44 -32.25 12.51
N TRP A 49 4.21 -31.74 12.30
CA TRP A 49 3.99 -30.43 11.69
C TRP A 49 4.50 -29.30 12.58
N ARG A 50 4.19 -29.35 13.88
CA ARG A 50 4.71 -28.38 14.86
C ARG A 50 6.23 -28.34 14.84
N GLU A 51 6.90 -29.49 14.85
CA GLU A 51 8.36 -29.56 14.81
C GLU A 51 8.92 -28.98 13.51
N LEU A 52 8.37 -29.37 12.35
CA LEU A 52 8.82 -28.88 11.05
C LEU A 52 8.69 -27.35 10.92
N LEU A 53 7.53 -26.79 11.32
CA LEU A 53 7.26 -25.36 11.21
C LEU A 53 8.09 -24.54 12.20
N ASN A 54 8.33 -25.04 13.41
CA ASN A 54 9.28 -24.42 14.33
C ASN A 54 10.71 -24.43 13.77
N ALA A 55 11.16 -25.54 13.20
CA ALA A 55 12.48 -25.63 12.56
C ALA A 55 12.61 -24.70 11.33
N ALA A 56 11.51 -24.46 10.61
CA ALA A 56 11.49 -23.47 9.53
C ALA A 56 11.63 -22.04 10.07
N LEU A 57 10.93 -21.71 11.17
CA LEU A 57 11.09 -20.42 11.87
C LEU A 57 12.53 -20.23 12.33
N ASP A 58 13.16 -21.21 12.97
CA ASP A 58 14.53 -21.11 13.47
C ASP A 58 15.58 -20.87 12.34
N ARG A 59 15.28 -21.31 11.11
CA ARG A 59 16.17 -21.15 9.94
C ARG A 59 15.94 -19.85 9.19
N LEU A 60 14.71 -19.37 9.14
CA LEU A 60 14.30 -18.23 8.31
C LEU A 60 14.16 -16.94 9.11
N VAL A 61 13.87 -17.04 10.41
CA VAL A 61 13.68 -15.91 11.32
C VAL A 61 14.76 -16.00 12.39
N GLY A 62 15.65 -15.01 12.42
CA GLY A 62 16.69 -14.92 13.45
C GLY A 62 16.13 -14.49 14.82
N ASP A 63 16.98 -14.56 15.85
CA ASP A 63 16.66 -14.18 17.24
C ASP A 63 16.61 -12.66 17.46
N SER A 64 15.89 -11.95 16.61
CA SER A 64 15.73 -10.50 16.74
C SER A 64 14.78 -10.18 17.89
N ALA A 65 15.24 -9.37 18.85
CA ALA A 65 14.39 -8.84 19.93
C ALA A 65 13.19 -8.06 19.39
N MET A 66 13.30 -7.48 18.19
CA MET A 66 12.22 -6.77 17.50
C MET A 66 11.02 -7.67 17.21
N TYR A 67 11.24 -8.95 16.87
CA TYR A 67 10.19 -9.89 16.47
C TYR A 67 9.86 -10.91 17.56
N ALA A 68 10.32 -10.68 18.80
CA ALA A 68 10.19 -11.66 19.87
C ALA A 68 8.72 -11.93 20.25
N ASP A 69 7.88 -10.89 20.24
CA ASP A 69 6.45 -11.01 20.53
C ASP A 69 5.70 -11.73 19.40
N ASP A 70 5.96 -11.34 18.15
CA ASP A 70 5.37 -11.96 16.95
C ASP A 70 5.74 -13.45 16.85
N LEU A 71 7.01 -13.79 17.09
CA LEU A 71 7.46 -15.18 17.10
C LEU A 71 6.78 -15.98 18.22
N ARG A 72 6.57 -15.38 19.40
CA ARG A 72 5.85 -16.04 20.48
C ARG A 72 4.41 -16.34 20.09
N GLU A 73 3.76 -15.41 19.40
CA GLU A 73 2.40 -15.57 18.89
C GLU A 73 2.30 -16.68 17.86
N VAL A 74 3.17 -16.69 16.85
CA VAL A 74 3.19 -17.76 15.84
C VAL A 74 3.45 -19.12 16.48
N ARG A 75 4.40 -19.22 17.41
CA ARG A 75 4.69 -20.48 18.11
C ARG A 75 3.51 -20.93 18.98
N ALA A 76 2.79 -20.00 19.61
CA ALA A 76 1.58 -20.32 20.36
C ALA A 76 0.46 -20.85 19.46
N ALA A 77 0.26 -20.26 18.27
CA ALA A 77 -0.72 -20.75 17.30
C ALA A 77 -0.34 -22.16 16.77
N LEU A 78 0.94 -22.40 16.50
CA LEU A 78 1.44 -23.73 16.11
C LEU A 78 1.22 -24.78 17.21
N ALA A 79 1.42 -24.41 18.48
CA ALA A 79 1.14 -25.27 19.61
C ALA A 79 -0.36 -25.56 19.73
N ALA A 80 -1.20 -24.53 19.69
CA ALA A 80 -2.65 -24.66 19.74
C ALA A 80 -3.19 -25.56 18.63
N LEU A 81 -2.68 -25.45 17.40
CA LEU A 81 -3.08 -26.32 16.30
C LEU A 81 -2.75 -27.79 16.59
N ALA A 82 -1.53 -28.07 17.05
CA ALA A 82 -1.11 -29.42 17.39
C ALA A 82 -1.90 -30.00 18.56
N ASP A 83 -2.18 -29.18 19.58
CA ASP A 83 -2.97 -29.56 20.75
C ASP A 83 -4.44 -29.82 20.37
N ASN A 84 -5.02 -29.04 19.47
CA ASN A 84 -6.36 -29.27 18.93
C ASN A 84 -6.45 -30.60 18.16
N LEU A 85 -5.46 -30.91 17.32
CA LEU A 85 -5.38 -32.19 16.61
C LEU A 85 -5.24 -33.37 17.58
N ALA A 86 -4.41 -33.22 18.61
CA ALA A 86 -4.22 -34.24 19.64
C ALA A 86 -5.49 -34.45 20.49
N ALA A 87 -6.17 -33.37 20.88
CA ALA A 87 -7.42 -33.42 21.64
C ALA A 87 -8.56 -34.06 20.84
N ALA A 88 -8.53 -33.92 19.51
CA ALA A 88 -9.44 -34.59 18.59
C ALA A 88 -9.00 -36.02 18.20
N GLU A 89 -7.90 -36.52 18.79
CA GLU A 89 -7.33 -37.85 18.52
C GLU A 89 -7.01 -38.09 17.02
N VAL A 90 -6.59 -37.03 16.33
CA VAL A 90 -6.23 -37.10 14.90
C VAL A 90 -4.77 -37.53 14.75
N ASP A 91 -4.55 -38.85 14.71
CA ASP A 91 -3.23 -39.45 14.49
C ASP A 91 -2.84 -39.58 12.99
N ALA A 92 -3.76 -39.23 12.09
CA ALA A 92 -3.52 -39.34 10.65
C ALA A 92 -2.45 -38.35 10.17
N ALA A 93 -1.67 -38.75 9.17
CA ALA A 93 -0.78 -37.84 8.46
C ALA A 93 -1.60 -36.92 7.56
N LEU A 94 -1.63 -35.62 7.90
CA LEU A 94 -2.36 -34.59 7.17
C LEU A 94 -1.45 -33.87 6.17
N PRO A 95 -1.94 -33.55 4.96
CA PRO A 95 -1.20 -32.80 3.97
C PRO A 95 -1.16 -31.30 4.34
N PHE A 96 -0.19 -30.55 3.80
CA PHE A 96 0.00 -29.14 4.16
C PHE A 96 -1.22 -28.27 3.80
N GLU A 97 -1.95 -28.64 2.76
CA GLU A 97 -3.16 -27.98 2.27
C GLU A 97 -4.31 -27.98 3.31
N VAL A 98 -4.26 -28.87 4.31
CA VAL A 98 -5.19 -28.87 5.46
C VAL A 98 -4.62 -28.07 6.62
N ILE A 99 -3.32 -28.20 6.88
CA ILE A 99 -2.64 -27.54 8.01
C ILE A 99 -2.54 -26.03 7.81
N HIS A 100 -2.23 -25.59 6.60
CA HIS A 100 -2.06 -24.19 6.26
C HIS A 100 -3.32 -23.35 6.53
N PRO A 101 -4.51 -23.66 5.99
CA PRO A 101 -5.71 -22.88 6.28
C PRO A 101 -6.13 -22.96 7.75
N ALA A 102 -5.90 -24.10 8.43
CA ALA A 102 -6.18 -24.22 9.87
C ALA A 102 -5.27 -23.34 10.72
N LEU A 103 -3.98 -23.24 10.35
CA LEU A 103 -3.03 -22.34 11.01
C LEU A 103 -3.35 -20.87 10.73
N VAL A 104 -3.67 -20.53 9.48
CA VAL A 104 -4.10 -19.17 9.10
C VAL A 104 -5.34 -18.77 9.90
N ALA A 105 -6.35 -19.64 10.02
CA ALA A 105 -7.54 -19.36 10.81
C ALA A 105 -7.25 -19.11 12.30
N LEU A 106 -6.24 -19.78 12.88
CA LEU A 106 -5.81 -19.53 14.27
C LEU A 106 -5.04 -18.22 14.42
N LEU A 107 -4.26 -17.84 13.41
CA LEU A 107 -3.51 -16.57 13.40
C LEU A 107 -4.42 -15.37 13.13
N ASP A 108 -5.47 -15.56 12.33
CA ASP A 108 -6.47 -14.55 12.02
C ASP A 108 -7.52 -14.38 13.13
N ASP A 109 -7.54 -15.26 14.16
CA ASP A 109 -8.52 -15.17 15.25
C ASP A 109 -8.29 -13.89 16.09
N PRO A 110 -9.21 -12.90 16.03
CA PRO A 110 -9.05 -11.61 16.70
C PRO A 110 -9.24 -11.69 18.22
N ALA A 111 -9.23 -12.89 18.82
CA ALA A 111 -9.51 -13.14 20.24
C ALA A 111 -8.60 -12.40 21.23
N ARG A 112 -7.53 -11.74 20.78
CA ARG A 112 -6.74 -10.81 21.61
C ARG A 112 -7.32 -9.40 21.52
N GLY A 113 -8.56 -9.26 21.98
CA GLY A 113 -9.24 -7.98 22.10
C GLY A 113 -8.43 -6.96 22.91
N GLY A 114 -8.63 -5.67 22.62
CA GLY A 114 -7.93 -4.59 23.31
C GLY A 114 -8.09 -4.69 24.82
N VAL A 115 -6.97 -4.75 25.55
CA VAL A 115 -6.98 -4.68 27.02
C VAL A 115 -7.09 -3.22 27.42
N PRO A 116 -8.03 -2.83 28.31
CA PRO A 116 -8.13 -1.46 28.78
C PRO A 116 -6.81 -1.01 29.44
N GLY A 117 -6.03 -0.18 28.74
CA GLY A 117 -4.70 0.26 29.18
C GLY A 117 -4.67 1.58 29.95
N GLY A 118 -5.84 2.17 30.23
CA GLY A 118 -5.94 3.52 30.82
C GLY A 118 -5.75 4.67 29.82
N THR A 119 -5.58 4.35 28.54
CA THR A 119 -5.50 5.29 27.41
C THR A 119 -6.62 5.01 26.40
N VAL A 120 -6.60 5.69 25.25
CA VAL A 120 -7.52 5.39 24.13
C VAL A 120 -7.32 3.94 23.70
N THR A 121 -8.39 3.14 23.77
CA THR A 121 -8.36 1.71 23.44
C THR A 121 -9.12 1.49 22.14
N PHE A 122 -8.45 0.91 21.14
CA PHE A 122 -9.08 0.42 19.92
C PHE A 122 -9.34 -1.07 20.04
N SER A 123 -10.56 -1.50 19.74
CA SER A 123 -10.96 -2.90 19.82
C SER A 123 -12.07 -3.19 18.82
N ALA A 124 -12.22 -4.47 18.45
CA ALA A 124 -13.44 -4.93 17.79
C ALA A 124 -14.66 -4.66 18.69
N LEU A 125 -15.84 -4.44 18.11
CA LEU A 125 -17.05 -4.09 18.88
C LEU A 125 -17.39 -5.12 19.97
N SER A 126 -17.06 -6.39 19.74
CA SER A 126 -17.30 -7.47 20.70
C SER A 126 -16.34 -7.46 21.90
N ALA A 127 -15.14 -6.92 21.71
CA ALA A 127 -14.16 -6.76 22.78
C ALA A 127 -14.54 -5.51 23.58
N LEU A 128 -14.72 -5.65 24.90
CA LEU A 128 -15.15 -4.61 25.86
C LEU A 128 -16.67 -4.43 26.06
N ARG A 129 -17.49 -5.37 25.56
CA ARG A 129 -18.93 -5.41 25.85
C ARG A 129 -19.20 -5.44 27.37
N GLY A 130 -20.18 -4.65 27.82
CA GLY A 130 -20.70 -4.69 29.20
C GLY A 130 -19.87 -3.93 30.23
N LEU A 131 -18.88 -3.14 29.79
CA LEU A 131 -18.14 -2.21 30.64
C LEU A 131 -18.62 -0.77 30.41
N PRO A 132 -18.75 0.05 31.47
CA PRO A 132 -19.11 1.45 31.33
C PRO A 132 -17.91 2.28 30.87
N TYR A 133 -18.12 3.17 29.90
CA TYR A 133 -17.11 4.12 29.42
C TYR A 133 -17.69 5.54 29.39
N ARG A 134 -16.87 6.54 29.71
CA ARG A 134 -17.28 7.94 29.56
C ARG A 134 -17.54 8.28 28.09
N ILE A 135 -16.68 7.80 27.21
CA ILE A 135 -16.74 8.05 25.78
C ILE A 135 -16.69 6.71 25.04
N VAL A 136 -17.63 6.48 24.14
CA VAL A 136 -17.65 5.33 23.22
C VAL A 136 -17.67 5.86 21.79
N CYS A 137 -16.72 5.42 20.97
CA CYS A 137 -16.61 5.79 19.56
C CYS A 137 -16.78 4.54 18.69
N LEU A 138 -17.83 4.50 17.86
CA LEU A 138 -18.02 3.48 16.84
C LEU A 138 -17.70 4.07 15.48
N ILE A 139 -16.74 3.46 14.79
CA ILE A 139 -16.19 3.96 13.52
C ILE A 139 -16.47 2.93 12.42
N GLY A 140 -16.77 3.40 11.22
CA GLY A 140 -17.07 2.51 10.08
C GLY A 140 -18.44 1.85 10.19
N MET A 141 -19.42 2.58 10.74
CA MET A 141 -20.80 2.14 10.87
C MET A 141 -21.53 2.27 9.52
N ASP A 142 -20.99 1.64 8.50
CA ASP A 142 -21.44 1.71 7.11
C ASP A 142 -22.56 0.70 6.84
N GLN A 143 -23.37 0.96 5.81
CA GLN A 143 -24.36 -0.03 5.36
C GLN A 143 -23.64 -1.32 4.90
N GLY A 144 -24.05 -2.46 5.44
CA GLY A 144 -23.52 -3.78 5.09
C GLY A 144 -22.22 -4.17 5.83
N ALA A 145 -21.52 -3.21 6.43
CA ALA A 145 -20.38 -3.48 7.31
C ALA A 145 -20.85 -3.95 8.69
N PHE A 146 -21.88 -3.29 9.24
CA PHE A 146 -22.47 -3.66 10.53
C PHE A 146 -23.97 -3.33 10.55
N PRO A 147 -24.85 -4.19 11.09
CA PRO A 147 -24.61 -5.55 11.58
C PRO A 147 -24.14 -6.48 10.45
N GLY A 148 -23.38 -7.52 10.81
CA GLY A 148 -22.77 -8.44 9.84
C GLY A 148 -23.82 -9.20 9.02
N SER A 149 -23.48 -9.50 7.77
CA SER A 149 -24.32 -10.29 6.86
C SER A 149 -23.90 -11.76 6.82
N ASP A 150 -23.97 -12.45 7.96
CA ASP A 150 -23.70 -13.89 7.97
C ASP A 150 -24.89 -14.66 7.38
N ARG A 151 -24.63 -15.39 6.30
CA ARG A 151 -25.58 -16.39 5.77
C ARG A 151 -25.31 -17.71 6.49
N PRO A 152 -26.30 -18.29 7.18
CA PRO A 152 -26.13 -19.62 7.75
C PRO A 152 -25.82 -20.61 6.63
N ALA A 153 -25.06 -21.65 6.95
CA ALA A 153 -24.78 -22.72 6.00
C ALA A 153 -26.09 -23.33 5.50
N GLU A 154 -26.17 -23.71 4.21
CA GLU A 154 -27.39 -24.26 3.62
C GLU A 154 -27.87 -25.55 4.30
N PHE A 155 -26.96 -26.25 4.97
CA PHE A 155 -27.22 -27.47 5.73
C PHE A 155 -27.51 -27.22 7.22
N ASP A 156 -27.59 -25.96 7.66
CA ASP A 156 -27.97 -25.63 9.04
C ASP A 156 -29.48 -25.85 9.26
N LEU A 157 -29.81 -26.97 9.89
CA LEU A 157 -31.18 -27.34 10.22
C LEU A 157 -31.79 -26.47 11.32
N MET A 158 -30.99 -25.76 12.13
CA MET A 158 -31.51 -24.83 13.15
C MET A 158 -32.27 -23.68 12.48
N THR A 159 -31.74 -23.19 11.35
CA THR A 159 -32.42 -22.16 10.55
C THR A 159 -33.76 -22.67 9.98
N ALA A 160 -33.87 -23.96 9.66
CA ALA A 160 -35.10 -24.55 9.14
C ALA A 160 -36.19 -24.73 10.22
N ARG A 161 -35.82 -24.85 11.50
CA ARG A 161 -36.75 -24.99 12.63
C ARG A 161 -36.27 -24.18 13.86
N PRO A 162 -36.43 -22.85 13.85
CA PRO A 162 -35.97 -22.00 14.94
C PRO A 162 -36.67 -22.34 16.27
N GLN A 163 -35.88 -22.39 17.33
CA GLN A 163 -36.33 -22.58 18.72
C GLN A 163 -35.98 -21.36 19.59
N ALA A 164 -36.70 -21.22 20.70
CA ALA A 164 -36.37 -20.22 21.70
C ALA A 164 -35.00 -20.52 22.31
N GLY A 165 -34.09 -19.54 22.26
CA GLY A 165 -32.71 -19.69 22.72
C GLY A 165 -31.70 -19.93 21.59
N ASP A 166 -32.16 -20.17 20.36
CA ASP A 166 -31.26 -20.26 19.21
C ASP A 166 -30.52 -18.93 19.02
N ARG A 167 -29.20 -19.02 18.90
CA ARG A 167 -28.34 -17.86 18.72
C ARG A 167 -28.55 -17.29 17.32
N GLN A 168 -29.01 -16.06 17.24
CA GLN A 168 -29.17 -15.34 15.98
C GLN A 168 -28.14 -14.21 15.93
N ARG A 169 -27.10 -14.38 15.12
CA ARG A 169 -26.00 -13.40 15.01
C ARG A 169 -26.48 -11.98 14.70
N ARG A 170 -27.50 -11.85 13.83
CA ARG A 170 -28.12 -10.55 13.55
C ARG A 170 -28.72 -9.90 14.81
N LEU A 171 -29.36 -10.67 15.68
CA LEU A 171 -29.88 -10.15 16.96
C LEU A 171 -28.75 -9.85 17.94
N ASP A 172 -27.69 -10.67 17.96
CA ASP A 172 -26.50 -10.43 18.78
C ASP A 172 -25.84 -9.10 18.42
N ASP A 173 -25.65 -8.81 17.14
CA ASP A 173 -25.05 -7.55 16.67
C ASP A 173 -25.92 -6.34 17.02
N ARG A 174 -27.26 -6.46 16.87
CA ARG A 174 -28.20 -5.40 17.29
C ARG A 174 -28.12 -5.15 18.80
N ASN A 175 -28.06 -6.22 19.57
CA ASN A 175 -27.94 -6.14 21.02
C ASN A 175 -26.56 -5.59 21.44
N LEU A 176 -25.50 -5.94 20.71
CA LEU A 176 -24.16 -5.40 20.92
C LEU A 176 -24.13 -3.89 20.68
N PHE A 177 -24.78 -3.41 19.61
CA PHE A 177 -24.92 -1.97 19.36
C PHE A 177 -25.65 -1.27 20.50
N LEU A 178 -26.76 -1.84 20.95
CA LEU A 178 -27.53 -1.29 22.07
C LEU A 178 -26.68 -1.24 23.35
N ASP A 179 -25.96 -2.31 23.67
CA ASP A 179 -25.08 -2.35 24.84
C ASP A 179 -23.99 -1.26 24.76
N LEU A 180 -23.40 -1.03 23.59
CA LEU A 180 -22.40 0.02 23.39
C LEU A 180 -23.00 1.42 23.55
N VAL A 181 -24.22 1.64 23.05
CA VAL A 181 -24.97 2.89 23.26
C VAL A 181 -25.24 3.11 24.74
N LEU A 182 -25.66 2.07 25.47
CA LEU A 182 -25.96 2.14 26.90
C LEU A 182 -24.70 2.25 27.79
N SER A 183 -23.56 1.74 27.31
CA SER A 183 -22.26 1.86 27.98
C SER A 183 -21.66 3.26 27.92
N ALA A 184 -22.12 4.12 27.00
CA ALA A 184 -21.62 5.49 26.83
C ALA A 184 -22.25 6.45 27.85
N HIS A 185 -21.46 6.92 28.82
CA HIS A 185 -21.96 7.77 29.90
C HIS A 185 -21.99 9.27 29.58
N GLU A 186 -21.05 9.77 28.77
CA GLU A 186 -20.94 11.21 28.45
C GLU A 186 -21.04 11.46 26.96
N VAL A 187 -20.31 10.70 26.13
CA VAL A 187 -20.26 10.92 24.68
C VAL A 187 -20.38 9.59 23.94
N LEU A 188 -21.34 9.55 23.01
CA LEU A 188 -21.41 8.54 21.96
C LEU A 188 -21.02 9.19 20.63
N HIS A 189 -19.93 8.71 20.02
CA HIS A 189 -19.50 9.12 18.69
C HIS A 189 -19.74 8.00 17.69
N LEU A 190 -20.42 8.31 16.59
CA LEU A 190 -20.72 7.36 15.51
C LEU A 190 -20.21 7.96 14.20
N SER A 191 -19.41 7.22 13.43
CA SER A 191 -18.96 7.66 12.11
C SER A 191 -19.14 6.58 11.05
N TYR A 192 -19.39 7.02 9.83
CA TYR A 192 -19.58 6.21 8.64
C TYR A 192 -19.08 6.98 7.41
N VAL A 193 -18.80 6.26 6.33
CA VAL A 193 -18.40 6.81 5.04
C VAL A 193 -19.66 7.20 4.27
N GLY A 194 -19.96 8.50 4.21
CA GLY A 194 -21.17 9.01 3.56
C GLY A 194 -21.11 9.15 2.04
N ARG A 195 -19.92 9.02 1.43
CA ARG A 195 -19.73 9.14 -0.03
C ARG A 195 -18.65 8.21 -0.56
N SER A 196 -18.85 7.71 -1.78
CA SER A 196 -17.83 6.94 -2.50
C SER A 196 -16.65 7.83 -2.93
N VAL A 197 -15.43 7.35 -2.67
CA VAL A 197 -14.19 8.05 -3.08
C VAL A 197 -13.99 8.03 -4.60
N ARG A 198 -14.65 7.11 -5.32
CA ARG A 198 -14.48 6.96 -6.77
C ARG A 198 -15.36 7.91 -7.58
N ASP A 199 -16.62 8.02 -7.21
CA ASP A 199 -17.66 8.71 -8.00
C ASP A 199 -18.48 9.73 -7.20
N GLY A 200 -18.21 9.89 -5.90
CA GLY A 200 -18.90 10.86 -5.04
C GLY A 200 -20.36 10.53 -4.73
N SER A 201 -20.85 9.36 -5.15
CA SER A 201 -22.21 8.89 -4.87
C SER A 201 -22.47 8.80 -3.36
N ALA A 202 -23.70 9.07 -2.94
CA ALA A 202 -24.08 9.02 -1.54
C ALA A 202 -24.15 7.56 -1.05
N LEU A 203 -23.55 7.31 0.11
CA LEU A 203 -23.56 6.03 0.80
C LEU A 203 -24.33 6.19 2.11
N PRO A 204 -25.35 5.35 2.37
CA PRO A 204 -26.10 5.43 3.61
C PRO A 204 -25.32 4.81 4.78
N PRO A 205 -25.63 5.23 6.01
CA PRO A 205 -25.08 4.60 7.21
C PRO A 205 -25.64 3.18 7.41
N SER A 206 -25.10 2.49 8.41
CA SER A 206 -25.72 1.29 8.99
C SER A 206 -27.18 1.55 9.35
N VAL A 207 -28.03 0.54 9.14
CA VAL A 207 -29.46 0.58 9.51
C VAL A 207 -29.65 0.91 10.99
N LEU A 208 -28.73 0.50 11.87
CA LEU A 208 -28.84 0.77 13.31
C LEU A 208 -28.53 2.24 13.66
N VAL A 209 -27.60 2.84 12.92
CA VAL A 209 -27.34 4.28 13.04
C VAL A 209 -28.52 5.06 12.47
N ASP A 210 -29.11 4.60 11.38
CA ASP A 210 -30.29 5.21 10.76
C ASP A 210 -31.52 5.19 11.71
N GLU A 211 -31.83 4.02 12.29
CA GLU A 211 -32.89 3.86 13.30
C GLU A 211 -32.65 4.74 14.54
N LEU A 212 -31.40 4.83 15.01
CA LEU A 212 -31.04 5.68 16.14
C LEU A 212 -31.19 7.17 15.80
N LEU A 213 -30.78 7.59 14.61
CA LEU A 213 -30.95 8.97 14.14
C LEU A 213 -32.42 9.35 14.07
N ASP A 214 -33.30 8.46 13.59
CA ASP A 214 -34.74 8.71 13.56
C ASP A 214 -35.33 8.86 14.96
N ALA A 215 -34.95 7.96 15.89
CA ALA A 215 -35.39 8.04 17.28
C ALA A 215 -34.92 9.34 17.96
N LEU A 216 -33.65 9.73 17.74
CA LEU A 216 -33.09 10.96 18.28
C LEU A 216 -33.71 12.20 17.64
N ALA A 217 -33.96 12.20 16.33
CA ALA A 217 -34.61 13.30 15.62
C ALA A 217 -36.02 13.54 16.16
N ALA A 218 -36.81 12.47 16.38
CA ALA A 218 -38.14 12.56 16.98
C ALA A 218 -38.10 13.13 18.42
N ALA A 219 -37.09 12.73 19.21
CA ALA A 219 -36.92 13.24 20.58
C ALA A 219 -36.39 14.70 20.63
N CYS A 220 -35.75 15.16 19.56
CA CYS A 220 -35.07 16.45 19.48
C CYS A 220 -35.83 17.51 18.66
N ALA A 221 -36.86 17.13 17.91
CA ALA A 221 -37.65 18.03 17.09
C ALA A 221 -38.56 18.91 17.96
N GLU A 222 -38.68 20.19 17.61
CA GLU A 222 -39.58 21.12 18.29
C GLU A 222 -41.05 20.72 18.08
N VAL A 223 -41.38 20.22 16.88
CA VAL A 223 -42.70 19.72 16.50
C VAL A 223 -42.52 18.36 15.79
N PRO A 224 -42.56 17.22 16.51
CA PRO A 224 -42.25 15.91 15.94
C PRO A 224 -43.22 15.43 14.85
N ASP A 225 -44.44 15.96 14.81
CA ASP A 225 -45.45 15.61 13.80
C ASP A 225 -45.24 16.31 12.45
N GLU A 226 -44.30 17.27 12.37
CA GLU A 226 -43.97 17.98 11.14
C GLU A 226 -42.71 17.39 10.46
N PRO A 227 -42.80 16.97 9.19
CA PRO A 227 -41.68 16.38 8.46
C PRO A 227 -40.44 17.29 8.39
N ASP A 228 -40.65 18.59 8.19
CA ASP A 228 -39.56 19.57 8.07
C ASP A 228 -38.81 19.75 9.39
N ALA A 229 -39.52 19.70 10.52
CA ALA A 229 -38.93 19.79 11.85
C ALA A 229 -38.09 18.54 12.18
N LEU A 230 -38.55 17.35 11.81
CA LEU A 230 -37.77 16.11 11.91
C LEU A 230 -36.50 16.15 11.06
N GLN A 231 -36.60 16.61 9.82
CA GLN A 231 -35.45 16.70 8.92
C GLN A 231 -34.41 17.71 9.42
N ALA A 232 -34.86 18.84 9.99
CA ALA A 232 -33.98 19.82 10.61
C ALA A 232 -33.26 19.25 11.85
N ALA A 233 -33.98 18.53 12.71
CA ALA A 233 -33.40 17.83 13.87
C ALA A 233 -32.35 16.80 13.44
N ARG A 234 -32.66 16.00 12.41
CA ARG A 234 -31.74 15.01 11.84
C ARG A 234 -30.46 15.67 11.28
N LYS A 235 -30.60 16.76 10.52
CA LYS A 235 -29.45 17.51 9.98
C LYS A 235 -28.56 18.09 11.09
N ARG A 236 -29.13 18.50 12.22
CA ARG A 236 -28.37 19.00 13.39
C ARG A 236 -27.54 17.91 14.06
N LEU A 237 -27.99 16.65 14.04
CA LEU A 237 -27.27 15.51 14.63
C LEU A 237 -26.11 15.03 13.74
N LEU A 238 -26.17 15.30 12.42
CA LEU A 238 -25.13 14.92 11.46
C LEU A 238 -24.06 16.00 11.33
N VAL A 239 -22.81 15.58 11.16
CA VAL A 239 -21.69 16.43 10.72
C VAL A 239 -21.14 15.84 9.42
N GLU A 240 -21.19 16.60 8.33
CA GLU A 240 -20.58 16.21 7.07
C GLU A 240 -19.13 16.72 7.03
N HIS A 241 -18.18 15.79 7.10
CA HIS A 241 -16.75 16.12 7.03
C HIS A 241 -16.30 16.32 5.57
N PRO A 242 -15.54 17.39 5.25
CA PRO A 242 -14.88 17.54 3.96
C PRO A 242 -13.96 16.35 3.61
N LEU A 243 -13.76 16.11 2.31
CA LEU A 243 -12.92 15.00 1.81
C LEU A 243 -11.44 15.17 2.19
N GLN A 244 -10.93 16.40 2.15
CA GLN A 244 -9.52 16.67 2.38
C GLN A 244 -9.29 17.12 3.84
N PRO A 245 -8.25 16.60 4.52
CA PRO A 245 -7.97 16.96 5.91
C PRO A 245 -7.50 18.42 6.08
N PHE A 246 -7.04 19.05 5.00
CA PHE A 246 -6.62 20.45 4.93
C PHE A 246 -7.72 21.40 4.39
N ALA A 247 -8.98 20.94 4.36
CA ALA A 247 -10.10 21.79 3.95
C ALA A 247 -10.21 23.04 4.85
N ALA A 248 -10.54 24.19 4.24
CA ALA A 248 -10.62 25.48 4.92
C ALA A 248 -11.60 25.47 6.11
N ASP A 249 -12.72 24.75 5.98
CA ASP A 249 -13.77 24.63 7.00
C ASP A 249 -13.24 24.22 8.39
N TYR A 250 -12.17 23.42 8.42
CA TYR A 250 -11.55 22.97 9.67
C TYR A 250 -10.79 24.07 10.42
N PHE A 251 -10.30 25.09 9.72
CA PHE A 251 -9.34 26.07 10.25
C PHE A 251 -9.86 27.52 10.22
N ILE A 252 -10.73 27.87 9.27
CA ILE A 252 -11.20 29.24 9.07
C ILE A 252 -12.56 29.45 9.74
N THR A 253 -12.55 30.06 10.93
CA THR A 253 -13.77 30.27 11.74
C THR A 253 -14.84 31.11 11.04
N ARG A 254 -14.46 32.02 10.12
CA ARG A 254 -15.39 32.90 9.41
C ARG A 254 -16.19 32.21 8.30
N GLU A 255 -15.63 31.16 7.71
CA GLU A 255 -16.22 30.43 6.58
C GLU A 255 -16.79 29.08 7.01
N ARG A 256 -16.63 28.73 8.29
CA ARG A 256 -17.04 27.46 8.85
C ARG A 256 -18.57 27.34 8.86
N GLY A 257 -19.09 26.41 8.05
CA GLY A 257 -20.52 26.08 8.02
C GLY A 257 -21.03 25.41 9.30
N ASP A 258 -20.19 24.60 9.96
CA ASP A 258 -20.54 23.90 11.20
C ASP A 258 -19.45 24.10 12.26
N PRO A 259 -19.73 24.70 13.44
CA PRO A 259 -18.73 25.00 14.46
C PRO A 259 -17.95 23.77 14.95
N ARG A 260 -18.52 22.56 14.79
CA ARG A 260 -17.92 21.27 15.17
C ARG A 260 -16.79 20.84 14.23
N LEU A 261 -16.67 21.42 13.04
CA LEU A 261 -15.55 21.18 12.12
C LEU A 261 -14.30 21.90 12.61
N THR A 262 -13.61 21.33 13.60
CA THR A 262 -12.32 21.82 14.11
C THR A 262 -11.22 20.80 13.88
N SER A 263 -10.09 21.25 13.34
CA SER A 263 -8.84 20.49 13.34
C SER A 263 -7.82 21.13 14.27
N PHE A 264 -7.00 20.28 14.90
CA PHE A 264 -5.87 20.67 15.74
C PHE A 264 -4.52 20.36 15.06
N ASN A 265 -4.53 20.03 13.76
CA ASN A 265 -3.30 19.75 13.02
C ASN A 265 -2.63 21.07 12.60
N GLU A 266 -1.49 21.37 13.21
CA GLU A 266 -0.74 22.61 12.98
C GLU A 266 -0.16 22.67 11.56
N ASP A 267 0.40 21.57 11.06
CA ASP A 267 1.01 21.52 9.72
C ASP A 267 0.02 21.88 8.61
N TYR A 268 -1.22 21.37 8.68
CA TYR A 268 -2.27 21.73 7.72
C TYR A 268 -2.73 23.18 7.85
N ALA A 269 -2.80 23.70 9.08
CA ALA A 269 -3.13 25.10 9.31
C ALA A 269 -2.06 26.04 8.72
N GLU A 270 -0.78 25.71 8.91
CA GLU A 270 0.34 26.48 8.36
C GLU A 270 0.40 26.42 6.84
N ALA A 271 0.18 25.24 6.24
CA ALA A 271 0.11 25.07 4.79
C ALA A 271 -1.03 25.89 4.18
N LEU A 272 -2.22 25.84 4.79
CA LEU A 272 -3.37 26.64 4.36
C LEU A 272 -3.10 28.14 4.51
N ALA A 273 -2.53 28.56 5.64
CA ALA A 273 -2.17 29.96 5.87
C ALA A 273 -1.13 30.46 4.87
N SER A 274 -0.14 29.63 4.52
CA SER A 274 0.88 29.95 3.52
C SER A 274 0.26 30.12 2.14
N ARG A 275 -0.65 29.22 1.74
CA ARG A 275 -1.39 29.33 0.48
C ARG A 275 -2.25 30.60 0.42
N LEU A 276 -2.97 30.91 1.50
CA LEU A 276 -3.79 32.13 1.57
C LEU A 276 -2.96 33.41 1.57
N ARG A 277 -1.73 33.39 2.12
CA ARG A 277 -0.78 34.51 2.05
C ARG A 277 -0.11 34.64 0.67
N ALA A 278 0.06 33.53 -0.04
CA ALA A 278 0.71 33.48 -1.35
C ALA A 278 -0.24 33.78 -2.52
N ALA A 279 -1.55 33.89 -2.29
CA ALA A 279 -2.52 34.32 -3.31
C ALA A 279 -2.06 35.65 -3.93
N PRO A 280 -1.94 35.75 -5.26
CA PRO A 280 -1.14 36.81 -5.88
C PRO A 280 -1.82 38.18 -5.80
N LEU A 281 -0.98 39.19 -5.57
CA LEU A 281 -1.18 40.57 -5.99
C LEU A 281 -1.40 40.58 -7.52
N SER A 282 -2.65 40.42 -7.97
CA SER A 282 -3.03 40.84 -9.31
C SER A 282 -3.12 42.36 -9.30
N ASP A 283 -2.07 43.05 -9.76
CA ASP A 283 -2.13 44.22 -10.65
C ASP A 283 -0.72 44.85 -10.75
N ALA A 284 0.14 44.30 -11.60
CA ALA A 284 1.31 45.01 -12.09
C ALA A 284 1.52 44.60 -13.54
N GLY A 285 1.07 45.49 -14.43
CA GLY A 285 1.05 45.32 -15.88
C GLY A 285 2.33 44.70 -16.45
N ILE A 286 2.15 43.57 -17.11
CA ILE A 286 3.07 43.09 -18.14
C ILE A 286 2.51 43.63 -19.44
N GLU A 287 3.21 44.62 -20.04
CA GLU A 287 2.98 45.03 -21.43
C GLU A 287 3.19 43.79 -22.32
N VAL A 288 2.08 43.26 -22.82
CA VAL A 288 2.07 42.27 -23.88
C VAL A 288 2.52 43.00 -25.15
N LEU A 289 3.73 42.68 -25.62
CA LEU A 289 4.13 43.03 -26.98
C LEU A 289 3.34 42.14 -27.94
N ASP A 290 2.48 42.79 -28.73
CA ASP A 290 1.74 42.21 -29.84
C ASP A 290 2.63 41.29 -30.69
N ARG A 291 2.19 40.03 -30.83
CA ARG A 291 2.57 39.20 -31.97
C ARG A 291 1.36 38.43 -32.46
N ASP A 292 1.04 38.74 -33.71
CA ASP A 292 -0.09 38.33 -34.52
C ASP A 292 -0.38 36.81 -34.53
N GLU A 293 -1.67 36.51 -34.41
CA GLU A 293 -2.50 35.59 -35.21
C GLU A 293 -2.02 34.15 -35.54
N GLU A 294 -2.79 33.18 -35.01
CA GLU A 294 -3.54 32.09 -35.70
C GLU A 294 -3.45 30.72 -35.00
N GLY A 295 -4.61 30.18 -34.60
CA GLY A 295 -4.76 28.77 -34.22
C GLY A 295 -5.81 28.52 -33.12
N GLU A 296 -7.02 28.14 -33.53
CA GLU A 296 -8.07 27.60 -32.66
C GLU A 296 -7.60 26.31 -31.97
N ASP A 297 -7.65 26.28 -30.63
CA ASP A 297 -8.08 25.10 -29.85
C ASP A 297 -8.35 25.54 -28.40
N GLY A 298 -9.64 25.57 -28.05
CA GLY A 298 -10.10 25.94 -26.71
C GLY A 298 -9.83 24.83 -25.70
N ALA A 299 -8.73 24.92 -24.97
CA ALA A 299 -8.53 24.24 -23.70
C ALA A 299 -8.95 25.17 -22.54
N PRO A 300 -9.63 24.66 -21.48
CA PRO A 300 -10.06 25.49 -20.37
C PRO A 300 -8.86 26.03 -19.60
N SER A 301 -8.68 27.35 -19.66
CA SER A 301 -7.69 28.12 -18.92
C SER A 301 -8.08 28.22 -17.43
N GLY A 302 -7.76 27.18 -16.67
CA GLY A 302 -7.72 27.20 -15.21
C GLY A 302 -6.38 26.64 -14.76
N GLY A 303 -5.33 27.46 -14.85
CA GLY A 303 -3.96 27.02 -14.55
C GLY A 303 -3.77 26.67 -13.06
N PRO A 304 -3.02 25.61 -12.74
CA PRO A 304 -2.56 25.35 -11.38
C PRO A 304 -1.63 26.49 -10.95
N ASP A 305 -1.67 26.85 -9.66
CA ASP A 305 -0.71 27.74 -8.98
C ASP A 305 0.65 27.73 -9.70
N GLU A 306 1.03 28.84 -10.34
CA GLU A 306 2.30 28.98 -11.06
C GLU A 306 3.44 28.87 -10.04
N ALA A 307 3.91 27.64 -9.82
CA ALA A 307 5.16 27.41 -9.14
C ALA A 307 6.25 28.22 -9.86
N PRO A 308 7.16 28.90 -9.13
CA PRO A 308 8.21 29.67 -9.77
C PRO A 308 9.04 28.77 -10.70
N PRO A 309 9.58 29.31 -11.81
CA PRO A 309 10.39 28.54 -12.72
C PRO A 309 11.57 27.89 -11.98
N PHE A 310 11.95 26.68 -12.41
CA PHE A 310 13.01 25.89 -11.76
C PHE A 310 14.33 26.67 -11.62
N PHE A 311 14.65 27.53 -12.59
CA PHE A 311 15.70 28.54 -12.47
C PHE A 311 15.09 29.94 -12.48
N VAL A 312 15.10 30.61 -11.33
CA VAL A 312 14.64 32.00 -11.17
C VAL A 312 15.69 33.01 -11.65
N SER A 313 16.96 32.61 -11.68
CA SER A 313 18.07 33.40 -12.18
C SER A 313 19.08 32.52 -12.92
N PRO A 314 19.89 33.10 -13.84
CA PRO A 314 20.96 32.36 -14.48
C PRO A 314 21.93 31.78 -13.45
N LEU A 315 22.42 30.57 -13.70
CA LEU A 315 23.46 29.96 -12.88
C LEU A 315 24.71 30.86 -12.87
N PRO A 316 25.43 30.93 -11.74
CA PRO A 316 26.67 31.72 -11.66
C PRO A 316 27.67 31.25 -12.73
N SER A 317 28.58 32.12 -13.14
CA SER A 317 29.66 31.73 -14.04
C SER A 317 30.49 30.58 -13.42
N PRO A 318 30.89 29.58 -14.21
CA PRO A 318 31.70 28.48 -13.71
C PRO A 318 33.12 28.97 -13.34
N ASP A 319 33.76 28.23 -12.44
CA ASP A 319 35.13 28.47 -12.00
C ASP A 319 36.15 28.12 -13.10
N ALA A 320 37.42 28.49 -12.88
CA ALA A 320 38.47 28.34 -13.89
C ALA A 320 38.72 26.88 -14.31
N GLY A 321 38.37 25.89 -13.48
CA GLY A 321 38.49 24.46 -13.81
C GLY A 321 37.63 24.03 -14.99
N TRP A 322 36.49 24.69 -15.24
CA TRP A 322 35.61 24.40 -16.37
C TRP A 322 36.14 24.89 -17.72
N ARG A 323 37.24 25.63 -17.72
CA ARG A 323 37.92 26.06 -18.96
C ARG A 323 38.79 24.95 -19.55
N THR A 324 39.07 23.91 -18.78
CA THR A 324 39.81 22.73 -19.23
C THR A 324 38.81 21.58 -19.36
N VAL A 325 38.49 21.22 -20.60
CA VAL A 325 37.44 20.23 -20.90
C VAL A 325 38.07 18.99 -21.51
N GLU A 326 37.81 17.83 -20.90
CA GLU A 326 38.21 16.53 -21.43
C GLU A 326 37.28 16.09 -22.57
N LEU A 327 37.79 15.31 -23.53
CA LEU A 327 37.00 14.85 -24.67
C LEU A 327 35.73 14.08 -24.23
N PHE A 328 35.83 13.26 -23.18
CA PHE A 328 34.71 12.52 -22.63
C PHE A 328 33.61 13.43 -22.06
N GLN A 329 33.96 14.60 -21.52
CA GLN A 329 32.99 15.58 -21.04
C GLN A 329 32.21 16.20 -22.20
N LEU A 330 32.87 16.51 -23.33
CA LEU A 330 32.19 16.99 -24.53
C LEU A 330 31.22 15.95 -25.09
N VAL A 331 31.64 14.68 -25.18
CA VAL A 331 30.77 13.59 -25.64
C VAL A 331 29.54 13.45 -24.74
N ARG A 332 29.71 13.49 -23.41
CA ARG A 332 28.58 13.43 -22.47
C ARG A 332 27.64 14.63 -22.58
N PHE A 333 28.20 15.83 -22.75
CA PHE A 333 27.41 17.06 -22.92
C PHE A 333 26.54 17.01 -24.18
N PHE A 334 27.12 16.68 -25.34
CA PHE A 334 26.37 16.64 -26.59
C PHE A 334 25.40 15.44 -26.68
N ALA A 335 25.64 14.35 -25.95
CA ALA A 335 24.71 13.23 -25.87
C ALA A 335 23.42 13.58 -25.10
N ASN A 336 23.51 14.36 -24.01
CA ASN A 336 22.34 14.87 -23.30
C ASN A 336 22.71 16.12 -22.46
N PRO A 337 22.51 17.34 -23.00
CA PRO A 337 22.98 18.57 -22.37
C PRO A 337 22.21 18.93 -21.09
N CYS A 338 20.91 18.61 -21.03
CA CYS A 338 20.09 18.84 -19.84
C CYS A 338 20.54 17.95 -18.66
N ARG A 339 20.78 16.66 -18.91
CA ARG A 339 21.32 15.74 -17.90
C ARG A 339 22.71 16.16 -17.45
N TYR A 340 23.56 16.60 -18.37
CA TYR A 340 24.88 17.12 -18.05
C TYR A 340 24.79 18.35 -17.14
N LEU A 341 23.91 19.31 -17.46
CA LEU A 341 23.68 20.48 -16.62
C LEU A 341 23.24 20.08 -15.20
N LEU A 342 22.25 19.19 -15.06
CA LEU A 342 21.75 18.78 -13.75
C LEU A 342 22.81 18.02 -12.94
N ARG A 343 23.45 17.00 -13.52
CA ARG A 343 24.42 16.15 -12.81
C ARG A 343 25.74 16.86 -12.52
N GLU A 344 26.33 17.49 -13.54
CA GLU A 344 27.70 18.01 -13.46
C GLU A 344 27.74 19.48 -12.98
N ARG A 345 26.77 20.32 -13.38
CA ARG A 345 26.74 21.74 -13.00
C ARG A 345 25.94 22.01 -11.73
N VAL A 346 24.80 21.35 -11.53
CA VAL A 346 23.94 21.54 -10.34
C VAL A 346 24.22 20.49 -9.25
N GLY A 347 24.86 19.36 -9.58
CA GLY A 347 25.11 18.27 -8.63
C GLY A 347 23.87 17.44 -8.30
N LEU A 348 22.82 17.56 -9.11
CA LEU A 348 21.58 16.80 -8.97
C LEU A 348 21.69 15.52 -9.79
N ASP A 349 21.97 14.42 -9.08
CA ASP A 349 21.83 13.10 -9.64
C ASP A 349 20.47 12.52 -9.24
N LEU A 350 19.63 12.27 -10.24
CA LEU A 350 18.40 11.52 -10.09
C LEU A 350 18.74 10.07 -10.46
N PRO A 351 18.94 9.18 -9.47
CA PRO A 351 19.19 7.79 -9.76
C PRO A 351 17.96 7.23 -10.49
N GLU A 352 18.19 6.62 -11.64
CA GLU A 352 17.18 5.79 -12.28
C GLU A 352 16.92 4.60 -11.35
N ALA A 353 15.65 4.21 -11.22
CA ALA A 353 15.31 3.02 -10.43
C ALA A 353 16.08 1.82 -10.98
N GLU A 354 16.52 0.91 -10.10
CA GLU A 354 17.10 -0.36 -10.53
C GLU A 354 16.12 -1.05 -11.49
N GLU A 355 16.64 -1.60 -12.60
CA GLU A 355 15.82 -2.34 -13.55
C GLU A 355 15.04 -3.43 -12.81
N GLU A 356 13.72 -3.43 -13.00
CA GLU A 356 12.84 -4.44 -12.41
C GLU A 356 13.20 -5.81 -12.99
N LEU A 357 13.31 -6.81 -12.12
CA LEU A 357 13.59 -8.17 -12.58
C LEU A 357 12.36 -8.72 -13.31
N ASP A 358 12.56 -9.24 -14.51
CA ASP A 358 11.48 -9.88 -15.25
C ASP A 358 10.90 -11.10 -14.50
N ASP A 359 9.57 -11.18 -14.45
CA ASP A 359 8.84 -12.30 -13.84
C ASP A 359 8.94 -13.61 -14.66
N VAL A 360 9.44 -13.54 -15.90
CA VAL A 360 9.47 -14.65 -16.85
C VAL A 360 10.83 -14.73 -17.52
N GLU A 361 11.29 -15.96 -17.78
CA GLU A 361 12.51 -16.18 -18.55
C GLU A 361 12.38 -15.58 -19.98
N PRO A 362 13.33 -14.75 -20.42
CA PRO A 362 13.28 -14.13 -21.73
C PRO A 362 13.51 -15.17 -22.83
N MET A 363 12.45 -15.47 -23.60
CA MET A 363 12.53 -16.37 -24.75
C MET A 363 13.20 -15.72 -25.97
N LEU A 364 13.17 -14.38 -26.02
CA LEU A 364 13.83 -13.57 -27.05
C LEU A 364 14.55 -12.41 -26.36
N PRO A 365 15.71 -11.98 -26.89
CA PRO A 365 16.40 -10.82 -26.34
C PRO A 365 15.57 -9.57 -26.63
N ASP A 366 15.37 -8.77 -25.59
CA ASP A 366 14.83 -7.43 -25.66
C ASP A 366 15.86 -6.46 -26.25
N TRP A 367 15.54 -5.16 -26.31
CA TRP A 367 16.44 -4.20 -26.93
C TRP A 367 17.81 -4.08 -26.22
N PRO A 368 17.88 -3.93 -24.88
CA PRO A 368 19.16 -3.95 -24.16
C PRO A 368 19.96 -5.24 -24.36
N ALA A 369 19.33 -6.42 -24.28
CA ALA A 369 20.04 -7.68 -24.49
C ALA A 369 20.55 -7.83 -25.92
N ARG A 370 19.79 -7.37 -26.93
CA ARG A 370 20.25 -7.35 -28.34
C ARG A 370 21.45 -6.44 -28.53
N GLN A 371 21.41 -5.23 -27.98
CA GLN A 371 22.51 -4.28 -28.01
C GLN A 371 23.77 -4.86 -27.34
N ALA A 372 23.63 -5.44 -26.15
CA ALA A 372 24.73 -6.09 -25.44
C ALA A 372 25.31 -7.28 -26.23
N LEU A 373 24.45 -8.08 -26.85
CA LEU A 373 24.86 -9.19 -27.71
C LEU A 373 25.58 -8.70 -28.97
N ALA A 374 25.06 -7.66 -29.63
CA ALA A 374 25.69 -7.03 -30.78
C ALA A 374 27.08 -6.45 -30.43
N GLN A 375 27.21 -5.75 -29.30
CA GLN A 375 28.49 -5.23 -28.81
C GLN A 375 29.53 -6.33 -28.56
N ARG A 376 29.10 -7.52 -28.13
CA ARG A 376 29.99 -8.67 -27.90
C ARG A 376 30.35 -9.41 -29.19
N LEU A 377 29.42 -9.52 -30.13
CA LEU A 377 29.62 -10.27 -31.38
C LEU A 377 30.33 -9.45 -32.46
N LEU A 378 30.08 -8.14 -32.53
CA LEU A 378 30.61 -7.29 -33.60
C LEU A 378 32.15 -7.30 -33.67
N PRO A 379 32.91 -7.17 -32.57
CA PRO A 379 34.37 -7.26 -32.62
C PRO A 379 34.86 -8.63 -33.10
N VAL A 380 34.23 -9.71 -32.64
CA VAL A 380 34.58 -11.10 -33.03
C VAL A 380 34.37 -11.32 -34.53
N LEU A 381 33.32 -10.73 -35.11
CA LEU A 381 33.01 -10.85 -36.52
C LEU A 381 33.90 -9.95 -37.41
N LEU A 382 34.35 -8.81 -36.88
CA LEU A 382 35.29 -7.92 -37.57
C LEU A 382 36.73 -8.46 -37.55
N ASP A 383 37.12 -9.15 -36.47
CA ASP A 383 38.46 -9.75 -36.31
C ASP A 383 38.56 -11.18 -36.90
N ALA A 384 37.46 -11.77 -37.37
CA ALA A 384 37.47 -13.10 -37.97
C ALA A 384 38.33 -13.08 -39.25
N PRO A 385 39.36 -13.95 -39.38
CA PRO A 385 40.18 -14.00 -40.58
C PRO A 385 39.32 -14.35 -41.79
N GLN A 386 39.58 -13.70 -42.93
CA GLN A 386 39.00 -13.96 -44.26
C GLN A 386 39.34 -15.36 -44.81
N ALA A 387 39.20 -16.40 -44.00
CA ALA A 387 39.59 -17.77 -44.29
C ALA A 387 38.47 -18.47 -45.07
N ALA A 388 38.15 -17.95 -46.26
CA ALA A 388 37.65 -18.70 -47.43
C ALA A 388 37.24 -17.75 -48.59
N GLY A 389 38.05 -16.75 -48.96
CA GLY A 389 37.98 -16.11 -50.30
C GLY A 389 36.62 -15.56 -50.79
N GLY A 390 35.64 -15.39 -49.92
CA GLY A 390 34.37 -14.71 -50.19
C GLY A 390 34.27 -13.55 -49.22
N ASP A 391 33.93 -12.37 -49.74
CA ASP A 391 33.63 -11.20 -48.91
C ASP A 391 32.68 -11.62 -47.78
N PRO A 392 32.88 -11.13 -46.53
CA PRO A 392 31.86 -11.32 -45.50
C PRO A 392 30.57 -10.76 -46.07
N GLU A 393 29.50 -11.56 -46.19
CA GLU A 393 28.28 -11.08 -46.81
C GLU A 393 27.88 -9.77 -46.12
N PRO A 394 27.88 -8.63 -46.83
CA PRO A 394 27.53 -7.35 -46.22
C PRO A 394 26.11 -7.39 -45.63
N ALA A 395 25.28 -8.37 -46.04
CA ALA A 395 23.99 -8.68 -45.46
C ALA A 395 24.05 -9.22 -44.02
N ALA A 396 25.07 -9.98 -43.62
CA ALA A 396 25.21 -10.52 -42.26
C ALA A 396 25.65 -9.44 -41.26
N LEU A 397 26.61 -8.59 -41.66
CA LEU A 397 27.05 -7.43 -40.87
C LEU A 397 25.95 -6.35 -40.84
N ALA A 398 25.27 -6.09 -41.95
CA ALA A 398 24.11 -5.18 -41.98
C ALA A 398 22.90 -5.75 -41.22
N GLY A 399 22.73 -7.07 -41.17
CA GLY A 399 21.68 -7.74 -40.40
C GLY A 399 21.88 -7.58 -38.90
N LEU A 400 23.13 -7.67 -38.42
CA LEU A 400 23.48 -7.40 -37.02
C LEU A 400 23.42 -5.90 -36.68
N ALA A 401 23.84 -5.02 -37.60
CA ALA A 401 23.72 -3.57 -37.43
C ALA A 401 22.26 -3.07 -37.45
N ARG A 402 21.33 -3.79 -38.11
CA ARG A 402 19.88 -3.52 -38.07
C ARG A 402 19.16 -4.21 -36.92
N ALA A 403 19.78 -5.22 -36.31
CA ALA A 403 19.25 -5.93 -35.14
C ALA A 403 19.59 -5.25 -33.80
N GLY A 404 20.41 -4.18 -33.84
CA GLY A 404 20.68 -3.26 -32.73
C GLY A 404 19.85 -1.99 -32.83
#